data_AF-A0AAJ3LDS3-F1
#
_entry.id   AF-A0AAJ3LDS3-F1
#
_cell.length_a   1.000
_cell.length_b   1.000
_cell.length_c   1.000
_cell.angle_alpha   90.00
_cell.angle_beta   90.00
_cell.angle_gamma   90.00
#
_symmetry.space_group_name_H-M   'P 1'
#
loop_
_entity.id
_entity.type
_entity.pdbx_description
1 polymer ?
#
loop_
_entity_poly.entity_id
_entity_poly.type
_entity_poly.pdbx_seq_one_letter_code
_entity_poly.pdbx_strand_id
1 'polypeptide(L)'
;MNPGLLLPIGVVFMLMLFGLTGAGKHIQLIELWVDQLDSPQTATASALAPIIDCMNRVDRDTRLTYQRAAHPPQADAEPEVQTSLPVGRYARSREEFGDNNEPQARQIQKDVCAPTITAKLEHQQPDSPLIGMTAEYLSSLKKITSTLGASSRLQVFGEVMRQRYEEDLSRNGAAYIALSSQLRNALALEEQRLRPAQRDLLEARLGQDLHWQLLDYMITARRAVELIDSGVRDASLTPKALAALTAAVQRANERSAAFVQRIPDKNLNDETLHLWYTLRAPADDYLKALQSMLQDWLEHAPPQQLSDDYYLITRRYDALLSYYNRPARNAF
;
A
#
# COMPACT_ATOMS: atom_id res chain seq x y z
N MET A 1 -40.45 -40.72 -15.96
CA MET A 1 -39.27 -39.99 -16.49
C MET A 1 -38.69 -39.18 -15.35
N ASN A 2 -37.45 -39.47 -14.94
CA ASN A 2 -36.84 -38.91 -13.73
C ASN A 2 -36.24 -37.52 -14.03
N PRO A 3 -36.62 -36.46 -13.29
CA PRO A 3 -36.13 -35.09 -13.51
C PRO A 3 -34.69 -34.85 -13.01
N GLY A 4 -34.01 -35.89 -12.48
CA GLY A 4 -32.67 -35.80 -11.90
C GLY A 4 -31.50 -35.77 -12.92
N LEU A 5 -31.76 -35.77 -14.23
CA LEU A 5 -30.69 -35.82 -15.25
C LEU A 5 -30.48 -34.51 -16.04
N LEU A 6 -31.24 -33.45 -15.76
CA LEU A 6 -31.13 -32.16 -16.48
C LEU A 6 -30.27 -31.10 -15.77
N LEU A 7 -29.89 -31.33 -14.51
CA LEU A 7 -29.06 -30.41 -13.74
C LEU A 7 -27.54 -30.45 -14.04
N PRO A 8 -26.90 -31.59 -14.39
CA PRO A 8 -25.45 -31.59 -14.62
C PRO A 8 -25.06 -31.13 -16.03
N ILE A 9 -25.99 -31.15 -17.00
CA ILE A 9 -25.70 -30.76 -18.39
C ILE A 9 -25.73 -29.22 -18.55
N GLY A 10 -26.58 -28.51 -17.79
CA GLY A 10 -26.67 -27.05 -17.83
C GLY A 10 -25.44 -26.32 -17.26
N VAL A 11 -24.79 -26.90 -16.24
CA VAL A 11 -23.60 -26.32 -15.60
C VAL A 11 -22.35 -26.50 -16.47
N VAL A 12 -22.24 -27.64 -17.16
CA VAL A 12 -21.11 -27.92 -18.06
C VAL A 12 -21.17 -27.06 -19.33
N PHE A 13 -22.38 -26.75 -19.85
CA PHE A 13 -22.53 -25.86 -21.00
C PHE A 13 -22.29 -24.38 -20.67
N MET A 14 -22.59 -23.92 -19.44
CA MET A 14 -22.22 -22.57 -19.00
C MET A 14 -20.69 -22.42 -18.95
N LEU A 15 -19.98 -23.40 -18.37
CA LEU A 15 -18.52 -23.35 -18.25
C LEU A 15 -17.80 -23.43 -19.61
N MET A 16 -18.35 -24.15 -20.60
CA MET A 16 -17.76 -24.21 -21.95
C MET A 16 -18.00 -22.95 -22.79
N LEU A 17 -19.06 -22.17 -22.55
CA LEU A 17 -19.34 -20.92 -23.29
C LEU A 17 -18.52 -19.71 -22.80
N PHE A 18 -17.95 -19.75 -21.59
CA PHE A 18 -17.06 -18.69 -21.08
C PHE A 18 -15.61 -18.80 -21.58
N GLY A 19 -15.29 -19.82 -22.38
CA GLY A 19 -13.92 -20.09 -22.83
C GLY A 19 -13.35 -19.15 -23.89
N LEU A 20 -14.11 -18.21 -24.48
CA LEU A 20 -13.63 -17.53 -25.69
C LEU A 20 -13.75 -16.00 -25.80
N THR A 21 -14.28 -15.25 -24.83
CA THR A 21 -14.28 -13.77 -24.93
C THR A 21 -14.28 -13.06 -23.57
N GLY A 22 -13.16 -12.39 -23.22
CA GLY A 22 -13.13 -11.30 -22.21
C GLY A 22 -13.22 -11.69 -20.73
N ALA A 23 -12.35 -12.58 -20.25
CA ALA A 23 -12.44 -13.18 -18.91
C ALA A 23 -12.28 -12.21 -17.70
N GLY A 24 -11.65 -11.05 -17.86
CA GLY A 24 -11.29 -10.19 -16.71
C GLY A 24 -12.48 -9.62 -15.93
N LYS A 25 -13.47 -9.03 -16.63
CA LYS A 25 -14.59 -8.35 -15.97
C LYS A 25 -15.60 -9.33 -15.34
N HIS A 26 -15.81 -10.49 -15.95
CA HIS A 26 -16.76 -11.48 -15.45
C HIS A 26 -16.25 -12.23 -14.21
N ILE A 27 -14.95 -12.53 -14.15
CA ILE A 27 -14.32 -13.14 -12.96
C ILE A 27 -14.38 -12.18 -11.77
N GLN A 28 -14.07 -10.90 -11.98
CA GLN A 28 -14.14 -9.88 -10.94
C GLN A 28 -15.55 -9.72 -10.33
N LEU A 29 -16.61 -9.88 -11.13
CA LEU A 29 -17.99 -9.80 -10.64
C LEU A 29 -18.40 -11.06 -9.85
N ILE A 30 -17.85 -12.23 -10.19
CA ILE A 30 -18.08 -13.47 -9.44
C ILE A 30 -17.38 -13.40 -8.07
N GLU A 31 -16.13 -12.93 -8.02
CA GLU A 31 -15.42 -12.70 -6.75
C GLU A 31 -16.20 -11.72 -5.86
N LEU A 32 -16.64 -10.59 -6.42
CA LEU A 32 -17.44 -9.62 -5.68
C LEU A 32 -18.76 -10.21 -5.16
N TRP A 33 -19.40 -11.08 -5.93
CA TRP A 33 -20.61 -11.79 -5.49
C TRP A 33 -20.32 -12.72 -4.32
N VAL A 34 -19.20 -13.46 -4.34
CA VAL A 34 -18.76 -14.29 -3.20
C VAL A 34 -18.45 -13.42 -1.97
N ASP A 35 -17.77 -12.29 -2.16
CA ASP A 35 -17.43 -11.38 -1.07
C ASP A 35 -18.66 -10.72 -0.44
N GLN A 36 -19.72 -10.48 -1.23
CA GLN A 36 -21.01 -9.98 -0.72
C GLN A 36 -21.72 -11.00 0.16
N LEU A 37 -21.55 -12.31 -0.12
CA LEU A 37 -22.07 -13.36 0.76
C LEU A 37 -21.33 -13.39 2.10
N ASP A 38 -20.07 -12.97 2.12
CA ASP A 38 -19.27 -12.86 3.33
C ASP A 38 -19.71 -11.68 4.19
N SER A 39 -19.58 -10.44 3.69
CA SER A 39 -20.11 -9.23 4.33
C SER A 39 -20.04 -8.03 3.37
N PRO A 40 -20.88 -6.98 3.56
CA PRO A 40 -20.76 -5.76 2.76
C PRO A 40 -19.40 -5.06 2.93
N GLN A 41 -18.72 -5.23 4.07
CA GLN A 41 -17.38 -4.70 4.31
C GLN A 41 -16.32 -5.47 3.51
N THR A 42 -16.42 -6.80 3.46
CA THR A 42 -15.55 -7.67 2.64
C THR A 42 -15.70 -7.35 1.16
N ALA A 43 -16.94 -7.22 0.69
CA ALA A 43 -17.22 -6.79 -0.69
C ALA A 43 -16.59 -5.43 -1.00
N THR A 44 -16.72 -4.45 -0.10
CA THR A 44 -16.14 -3.11 -0.30
C THR A 44 -14.60 -3.19 -0.34
N ALA A 45 -13.98 -3.95 0.56
CA ALA A 45 -12.53 -4.13 0.55
C ALA A 45 -12.04 -4.79 -0.75
N SER A 46 -12.76 -5.81 -1.25
CA SER A 46 -12.48 -6.47 -2.53
C SER A 46 -12.63 -5.52 -3.73
N ALA A 47 -13.64 -4.64 -3.70
CA ALA A 47 -13.83 -3.64 -4.75
C ALA A 47 -12.74 -2.57 -4.79
N LEU A 48 -12.15 -2.23 -3.64
CA LEU A 48 -11.04 -1.27 -3.54
C LEU A 48 -9.66 -1.90 -3.80
N ALA A 49 -9.53 -3.22 -3.63
CA ALA A 49 -8.24 -3.92 -3.71
C ALA A 49 -7.45 -3.65 -5.01
N PRO A 50 -8.05 -3.67 -6.23
CA PRO A 50 -7.31 -3.38 -7.45
C PRO A 50 -6.74 -1.95 -7.51
N ILE A 51 -7.48 -0.97 -6.98
CA ILE A 51 -7.04 0.42 -6.91
C ILE A 51 -5.87 0.54 -5.94
N ILE A 52 -6.00 -0.07 -4.75
CA ILE A 52 -4.96 -0.12 -3.73
C ILE A 52 -3.69 -0.81 -4.26
N ASP A 53 -3.83 -1.87 -5.05
CA ASP A 53 -2.68 -2.58 -5.64
C ASP A 53 -1.91 -1.69 -6.62
N CYS A 54 -2.60 -0.99 -7.52
CA CYS A 54 -1.98 0.02 -8.39
C CYS A 54 -1.22 1.10 -7.60
N MET A 55 -1.81 1.61 -6.52
CA MET A 55 -1.16 2.62 -5.67
C MET A 55 0.06 2.09 -4.92
N ASN A 56 0.01 0.85 -4.44
CA ASN A 56 1.11 0.29 -3.65
C ASN A 56 2.32 -0.10 -4.50
N ARG A 57 2.08 -0.52 -5.74
CA ARG A 57 3.11 -1.15 -6.58
C ARG A 57 3.66 -0.20 -7.65
N VAL A 58 2.78 0.50 -8.35
CA VAL A 58 3.16 1.34 -9.49
C VAL A 58 3.35 2.79 -9.07
N ASP A 59 2.40 3.34 -8.31
CA ASP A 59 2.48 4.73 -7.87
C ASP A 59 3.69 4.96 -6.94
N ARG A 60 3.93 4.07 -5.97
CA ARG A 60 5.08 4.14 -5.05
C ARG A 60 6.40 4.32 -5.81
N ASP A 61 6.67 3.43 -6.75
CA ASP A 61 7.90 3.45 -7.55
C ASP A 61 7.97 4.66 -8.50
N THR A 62 6.83 5.06 -9.05
CA THR A 62 6.75 6.23 -9.95
C THR A 62 7.02 7.52 -9.19
N ARG A 63 6.47 7.70 -7.99
CA ARG A 63 6.76 8.86 -7.10
C ARG A 63 8.23 8.93 -6.75
N LEU A 64 8.85 7.81 -6.37
CA LEU A 64 10.30 7.75 -6.08
C LEU A 64 11.14 8.11 -7.30
N THR A 65 10.77 7.60 -8.48
CA THR A 65 11.47 7.92 -9.73
C THR A 65 11.33 9.38 -10.10
N TYR A 66 10.13 9.95 -9.95
CA TYR A 66 9.85 11.36 -10.16
C TYR A 66 10.68 12.24 -9.21
N GLN A 67 10.71 11.93 -7.91
CA GLN A 67 11.47 12.70 -6.92
C GLN A 67 12.96 12.77 -7.27
N ARG A 68 13.56 11.63 -7.68
CA ARG A 68 14.96 11.61 -8.13
C ARG A 68 15.21 12.41 -9.41
N ALA A 69 14.22 12.43 -10.32
CA ALA A 69 14.33 13.20 -11.56
C ALA A 69 14.13 14.70 -11.35
N ALA A 70 13.21 15.09 -10.46
CA ALA A 70 12.92 16.48 -10.13
C ALA A 70 13.98 17.12 -9.21
N HIS A 71 14.64 16.29 -8.39
CA HIS A 71 15.70 16.70 -7.48
C HIS A 71 16.93 15.80 -7.70
N PRO A 72 17.65 15.98 -8.82
CA PRO A 72 18.84 15.19 -9.10
C PRO A 72 19.92 15.51 -8.06
N PRO A 73 20.64 14.51 -7.54
CA PRO A 73 21.72 14.75 -6.59
C PRO A 73 22.80 15.64 -7.23
N GLN A 74 23.15 16.76 -6.59
CA GLN A 74 24.31 17.57 -7.01
C GLN A 74 25.59 16.72 -7.04
N ALA A 75 26.40 16.90 -8.09
CA ALA A 75 27.63 16.15 -8.34
C ALA A 75 28.71 16.30 -7.25
N ASP A 76 28.67 17.40 -6.48
CA ASP A 76 29.63 17.72 -5.42
C ASP A 76 29.02 17.65 -4.01
N ALA A 77 27.76 17.24 -3.88
CA ALA A 77 27.19 16.98 -2.57
C ALA A 77 27.74 15.65 -2.06
N GLU A 78 28.41 15.67 -0.91
CA GLU A 78 28.42 14.48 -0.05
C GLU A 78 26.97 13.96 0.04
N PRO A 79 26.72 12.64 0.12
CA PRO A 79 25.42 12.01 -0.17
C PRO A 79 24.19 12.49 0.65
N GLU A 80 24.33 13.51 1.47
CA GLU A 80 23.44 13.85 2.58
C GLU A 80 22.84 15.28 2.56
N VAL A 81 23.01 16.09 1.52
CA VAL A 81 22.38 17.43 1.53
C VAL A 81 21.71 17.80 0.21
N GLN A 82 20.40 17.54 0.11
CA GLN A 82 19.50 18.29 -0.78
C GLN A 82 18.03 18.18 -0.37
N THR A 83 17.70 19.05 0.59
CA THR A 83 16.55 19.96 0.64
C THR A 83 15.15 19.48 0.24
N SER A 84 14.23 19.68 1.20
CA SER A 84 12.75 19.46 1.25
C SER A 84 12.26 18.08 1.68
N LEU A 85 13.14 17.08 1.68
CA LEU A 85 13.05 15.87 2.49
C LEU A 85 14.34 15.83 3.32
N PRO A 86 14.30 15.54 4.63
CA PRO A 86 15.53 15.48 5.40
C PRO A 86 16.35 14.29 4.90
N VAL A 87 17.52 14.65 4.38
CA VAL A 87 18.48 13.77 3.73
C VAL A 87 19.44 13.31 4.82
N GLY A 88 19.28 12.06 5.25
CA GLY A 88 20.18 11.42 6.20
C GLY A 88 19.91 9.92 6.22
N ARG A 89 20.96 9.10 6.07
CA ARG A 89 21.09 7.62 6.16
C ARG A 89 20.07 6.68 5.47
N TYR A 90 18.82 7.10 5.23
CA TYR A 90 17.68 6.30 4.79
C TYR A 90 17.22 6.60 3.35
N ALA A 91 17.95 7.47 2.63
CA ALA A 91 17.81 7.69 1.19
C ALA A 91 18.45 6.57 0.33
N ARG A 92 18.93 5.49 0.98
CA ARG A 92 19.47 4.32 0.27
C ARG A 92 18.38 3.58 -0.53
N SER A 93 18.87 2.80 -1.48
CA SER A 93 18.17 2.18 -2.61
C SER A 93 16.85 1.48 -2.24
N ARG A 94 16.08 1.10 -3.27
CA ARG A 94 14.90 0.21 -3.20
C ARG A 94 15.14 -1.03 -2.31
N GLU A 95 16.40 -1.41 -2.10
CA GLU A 95 16.86 -2.64 -1.45
C GLU A 95 16.60 -2.70 0.06
N GLU A 96 16.42 -1.56 0.75
CA GLU A 96 16.34 -1.54 2.23
C GLU A 96 14.91 -1.41 2.79
N PHE A 97 13.90 -1.06 1.97
CA PHE A 97 12.56 -0.69 2.46
C PHE A 97 11.38 -1.31 1.70
N GLY A 98 11.59 -2.37 0.92
CA GLY A 98 10.53 -3.02 0.14
C GLY A 98 10.70 -4.53 0.00
N ASP A 99 9.67 -5.20 -0.53
CA ASP A 99 9.82 -6.58 -1.00
C ASP A 99 10.66 -6.57 -2.29
N ASN A 100 11.92 -6.99 -2.18
CA ASN A 100 12.88 -6.99 -3.29
C ASN A 100 12.51 -7.99 -4.40
N ASN A 101 11.53 -8.87 -4.16
CA ASN A 101 11.02 -9.81 -5.16
C ASN A 101 9.91 -9.20 -6.04
N GLU A 102 9.49 -7.97 -5.77
CA GLU A 102 8.43 -7.34 -6.54
C GLU A 102 8.92 -6.93 -7.95
N PRO A 103 8.18 -7.29 -9.03
CA PRO A 103 8.48 -6.83 -10.38
C PRO A 103 8.61 -5.31 -10.48
N GLN A 104 9.38 -4.83 -11.46
CA GLN A 104 9.52 -3.40 -11.68
C GLN A 104 8.18 -2.79 -12.10
N ALA A 105 7.79 -1.64 -11.52
CA ALA A 105 6.52 -0.97 -11.80
C ALA A 105 6.20 -0.81 -13.29
N ARG A 106 7.19 -0.48 -14.14
CA ARG A 106 7.00 -0.35 -15.59
C ARG A 106 6.53 -1.63 -16.28
N GLN A 107 6.92 -2.80 -15.75
CA GLN A 107 6.58 -4.10 -16.34
C GLN A 107 5.13 -4.48 -16.02
N ILE A 108 4.67 -4.16 -14.81
CA ILE A 108 3.34 -4.54 -14.30
C ILE A 108 2.28 -3.46 -14.47
N GLN A 109 2.65 -2.21 -14.83
CA GLN A 109 1.73 -1.08 -14.88
C GLN A 109 0.49 -1.32 -15.75
N LYS A 110 0.65 -1.98 -16.91
CA LYS A 110 -0.49 -2.22 -17.81
C LYS A 110 -1.53 -3.18 -17.21
N ASP A 111 -1.07 -4.11 -16.39
CA ASP A 111 -1.89 -5.16 -15.81
C ASP A 111 -2.51 -4.66 -14.49
N VAL A 112 -1.66 -4.10 -13.61
CA VAL A 112 -2.02 -3.68 -12.25
C VAL A 112 -2.76 -2.35 -12.23
N CYS A 113 -2.44 -1.44 -13.15
CA CYS A 113 -3.11 -0.13 -13.29
C CYS A 113 -3.94 -0.07 -14.58
N ALA A 114 -4.59 -1.18 -14.94
CA ALA A 114 -5.47 -1.24 -16.10
C ALA A 114 -6.62 -0.21 -15.99
N PRO A 115 -7.16 0.32 -17.10
CA PRO A 115 -8.31 1.23 -17.05
C PRO A 115 -9.56 0.65 -16.37
N THR A 116 -9.64 -0.67 -16.21
CA THR A 116 -10.79 -1.39 -15.65
C THR A 116 -10.63 -1.71 -14.16
N ILE A 117 -9.62 -1.18 -13.46
CA ILE A 117 -9.41 -1.48 -12.02
C ILE A 117 -10.56 -1.02 -11.12
N THR A 118 -11.42 -0.12 -11.61
CA THR A 118 -12.63 0.35 -10.91
C THR A 118 -13.86 -0.53 -11.14
N ALA A 119 -13.80 -1.56 -11.98
CA ALA A 119 -15.00 -2.30 -12.42
C ALA A 119 -15.80 -2.93 -11.26
N LYS A 120 -15.13 -3.48 -10.24
CA LYS A 120 -15.80 -3.98 -9.03
C LYS A 120 -16.49 -2.85 -8.26
N LEU A 121 -15.81 -1.72 -8.10
CA LEU A 121 -16.32 -0.55 -7.38
C LEU A 121 -17.51 0.09 -8.12
N GLU A 122 -17.43 0.22 -9.45
CA GLU A 122 -18.53 0.71 -10.29
C GLU A 122 -19.79 -0.14 -10.13
N HIS A 123 -19.64 -1.45 -9.98
CA HIS A 123 -20.77 -2.35 -9.77
C HIS A 123 -21.35 -2.23 -8.35
N GLN A 124 -20.49 -2.16 -7.34
CA GLN A 124 -20.91 -2.16 -5.94
C GLN A 124 -21.40 -0.79 -5.44
N GLN A 125 -20.73 0.28 -5.86
CA GLN A 125 -20.93 1.66 -5.41
C GLN A 125 -20.75 2.62 -6.60
N PRO A 126 -21.70 2.68 -7.54
CA PRO A 126 -21.57 3.47 -8.76
C PRO A 126 -21.38 4.96 -8.52
N ASP A 127 -21.88 5.48 -7.39
CA ASP A 127 -21.75 6.90 -7.00
C ASP A 127 -20.45 7.20 -6.22
N SER A 128 -19.53 6.24 -6.10
CA SER A 128 -18.30 6.42 -5.35
C SER A 128 -17.40 7.48 -6.01
N PRO A 129 -16.98 8.54 -5.30
CA PRO A 129 -16.08 9.55 -5.85
C PRO A 129 -14.70 8.97 -6.22
N LEU A 130 -14.33 7.82 -5.65
CA LEU A 130 -13.08 7.12 -5.93
C LEU A 130 -13.00 6.67 -7.39
N ILE A 131 -14.12 6.44 -8.08
CA ILE A 131 -14.14 6.05 -9.50
C ILE A 131 -13.56 7.19 -10.35
N GLY A 132 -14.07 8.41 -10.18
CA GLY A 132 -13.58 9.60 -10.88
C GLY A 132 -12.14 9.94 -10.51
N MET A 133 -11.81 9.93 -9.22
CA MET A 133 -10.44 10.16 -8.75
C MET A 133 -9.43 9.17 -9.34
N THR A 134 -9.81 7.89 -9.45
CA THR A 134 -8.96 6.86 -10.06
C THR A 134 -8.75 7.10 -11.55
N ALA A 135 -9.79 7.48 -12.29
CA ALA A 135 -9.68 7.79 -13.71
C ALA A 135 -8.74 9.00 -13.97
N GLU A 136 -8.87 10.07 -13.19
CA GLU A 136 -8.00 11.24 -13.27
C GLU A 136 -6.54 10.89 -12.93
N TYR A 137 -6.35 10.13 -11.85
CA TYR A 137 -5.06 9.61 -11.45
C TYR A 137 -4.40 8.77 -12.55
N LEU A 138 -5.10 7.77 -13.13
CA LEU A 138 -4.55 6.90 -14.18
C LEU A 138 -4.16 7.68 -15.44
N SER A 139 -4.94 8.71 -15.80
CA SER A 139 -4.61 9.62 -16.89
C SER A 139 -3.31 10.39 -16.61
N SER A 140 -3.15 10.88 -15.38
CA SER A 140 -1.92 11.58 -14.95
C SER A 140 -0.71 10.64 -14.84
N LEU A 141 -0.90 9.43 -14.30
CA LEU A 141 0.11 8.37 -14.23
C LEU A 141 0.66 8.05 -15.62
N LYS A 142 -0.20 7.92 -16.64
CA LYS A 142 0.22 7.67 -18.02
C LYS A 142 1.09 8.81 -18.56
N LYS A 143 0.75 10.07 -18.26
CA LYS A 143 1.54 11.24 -18.70
C LYS A 143 2.92 11.25 -18.04
N ILE A 144 2.99 11.12 -16.72
CA ILE A 144 4.27 11.20 -16.01
C ILE A 144 5.18 10.01 -16.34
N THR A 145 4.63 8.79 -16.47
CA THR A 145 5.42 7.60 -16.83
C THR A 145 5.99 7.71 -18.25
N SER A 146 5.25 8.32 -19.18
CA SER A 146 5.75 8.67 -20.51
C SER A 146 6.88 9.70 -20.45
N THR A 147 6.72 10.77 -19.65
CA THR A 147 7.78 11.77 -19.45
C THR A 147 9.04 11.13 -18.85
N LEU A 148 8.91 10.37 -17.76
CA LEU A 148 10.02 9.67 -17.11
C LEU A 148 10.69 8.62 -18.01
N GLY A 149 9.96 8.02 -18.95
CA GLY A 149 10.53 7.12 -19.96
C GLY A 149 11.39 7.84 -21.01
N ALA A 150 11.07 9.11 -21.30
CA ALA A 150 11.80 9.92 -22.29
C ALA A 150 13.19 10.37 -21.81
N SER A 151 13.50 10.28 -20.51
CA SER A 151 14.82 10.64 -19.97
C SER A 151 15.97 9.84 -20.57
N SER A 152 15.72 8.57 -20.91
CA SER A 152 16.69 7.70 -21.61
C SER A 152 17.11 8.23 -22.99
N ARG A 153 16.29 9.09 -23.60
CA ARG A 153 16.55 9.71 -24.91
C ARG A 153 17.28 11.06 -24.79
N LEU A 154 17.38 11.64 -23.60
CA LEU A 154 18.07 12.92 -23.38
C LEU A 154 19.58 12.83 -23.63
N GLN A 155 20.19 11.66 -23.45
CA GLN A 155 21.61 11.45 -23.75
C GLN A 155 21.93 11.61 -25.25
N VAL A 156 20.92 11.59 -26.13
CA VAL A 156 21.08 11.59 -27.59
C VAL A 156 20.72 12.94 -28.22
N PHE A 157 20.00 13.83 -27.53
CA PHE A 157 19.48 15.07 -28.10
C PHE A 157 19.82 16.30 -27.23
N GLY A 158 20.25 17.40 -27.89
CA GLY A 158 20.81 18.61 -27.26
C GLY A 158 19.86 19.44 -26.38
N GLU A 159 20.34 20.63 -25.96
CA GLU A 159 19.75 21.47 -24.89
C GLU A 159 18.24 21.76 -25.03
N VAL A 160 17.72 21.93 -26.24
CA VAL A 160 16.29 22.20 -26.48
C VAL A 160 15.39 21.04 -26.02
N MET A 161 15.82 19.79 -26.23
CA MET A 161 15.07 18.62 -25.77
C MET A 161 15.14 18.44 -24.26
N ARG A 162 16.25 18.88 -23.65
CA ARG A 162 16.40 18.91 -22.18
C ARG A 162 15.45 19.91 -21.54
N GLN A 163 15.39 21.14 -22.06
CA GLN A 163 14.47 22.16 -21.55
C GLN A 163 13.00 21.69 -21.66
N ARG A 164 12.62 21.13 -22.82
CA ARG A 164 11.27 20.60 -23.00
C ARG A 164 10.94 19.46 -22.02
N TYR A 165 11.91 18.58 -21.77
CA TYR A 165 11.75 17.52 -20.77
C TYR A 165 11.57 18.08 -19.36
N GLU A 166 12.34 19.08 -18.96
CA GLU A 166 12.23 19.71 -17.64
C GLU A 166 10.87 20.39 -17.45
N GLU A 167 10.39 21.10 -18.47
CA GLU A 167 9.05 21.70 -18.48
C GLU A 167 7.94 20.64 -18.41
N ASP A 168 8.05 19.57 -19.19
CA ASP A 168 7.09 18.46 -19.17
C ASP A 168 7.14 17.71 -17.83
N LEU A 169 8.32 17.51 -17.25
CA LEU A 169 8.53 16.84 -15.96
C LEU A 169 7.91 17.66 -14.83
N SER A 170 8.14 18.96 -14.80
CA SER A 170 7.57 19.87 -13.81
C SER A 170 6.04 19.89 -13.90
N ARG A 171 5.50 20.13 -15.10
CA ARG A 171 4.05 20.26 -15.31
C ARG A 171 3.30 18.95 -15.05
N ASN A 172 3.76 17.84 -15.63
CA ASN A 172 3.11 16.55 -15.46
C ASN A 172 3.35 16.00 -14.04
N GLY A 173 4.52 16.29 -13.45
CA GLY A 173 4.90 15.88 -12.11
C GLY A 173 4.03 16.52 -11.02
N ALA A 174 3.81 17.83 -11.07
CA ALA A 174 2.96 18.53 -10.12
C ALA A 174 1.52 18.00 -10.14
N ALA A 175 0.93 17.87 -11.34
CA ALA A 175 -0.42 17.32 -11.50
C ALA A 175 -0.51 15.87 -11.01
N TYR A 176 0.49 15.04 -11.31
CA TYR A 176 0.57 13.66 -10.86
C TYR A 176 0.66 13.55 -9.34
N ILE A 177 1.56 14.30 -8.69
CA ILE A 177 1.73 14.25 -7.24
C ILE A 177 0.45 14.69 -6.52
N ALA A 178 -0.24 15.72 -7.01
CA ALA A 178 -1.51 16.16 -6.44
C ALA A 178 -2.58 15.05 -6.52
N LEU A 179 -2.85 14.52 -7.71
CA LEU A 179 -3.87 13.48 -7.92
C LEU A 179 -3.53 12.17 -7.20
N SER A 180 -2.26 11.75 -7.24
CA SER A 180 -1.77 10.57 -6.50
C SER A 180 -1.98 10.74 -5.00
N SER A 181 -1.67 11.91 -4.44
CA SER A 181 -1.84 12.18 -3.01
C SER A 181 -3.33 12.23 -2.62
N GLN A 182 -4.17 12.83 -3.47
CA GLN A 182 -5.62 12.87 -3.28
C GLN A 182 -6.22 11.46 -3.23
N LEU A 183 -5.88 10.61 -4.20
CA LEU A 183 -6.38 9.23 -4.25
C LEU A 183 -5.87 8.40 -3.06
N ARG A 184 -4.57 8.51 -2.69
CA ARG A 184 -4.03 7.86 -1.50
C ARG A 184 -4.81 8.24 -0.23
N ASN A 185 -5.08 9.53 -0.05
CA ASN A 185 -5.82 10.02 1.12
C ASN A 185 -7.26 9.50 1.15
N ALA A 186 -7.95 9.51 0.00
CA ALA A 186 -9.32 9.03 -0.09
C ALA A 186 -9.41 7.51 0.17
N LEU A 187 -8.50 6.71 -0.41
CA LEU A 187 -8.39 5.28 -0.12
C LEU A 187 -8.05 5.04 1.36
N ALA A 188 -7.19 5.88 1.94
CA ALA A 188 -6.80 5.72 3.33
C ALA A 188 -7.96 5.89 4.31
N LEU A 189 -8.88 6.83 4.03
CA LEU A 189 -10.11 7.01 4.80
C LEU A 189 -11.03 5.80 4.72
N GLU A 190 -11.19 5.19 3.53
CA GLU A 190 -11.99 3.96 3.39
C GLU A 190 -11.35 2.80 4.15
N GLU A 191 -10.04 2.60 4.03
CA GLU A 191 -9.35 1.54 4.77
C GLU A 191 -9.47 1.72 6.29
N GLN A 192 -9.39 2.95 6.79
CA GLN A 192 -9.56 3.27 8.20
C GLN A 192 -10.96 2.91 8.70
N ARG A 193 -11.98 3.07 7.84
CA ARG A 193 -13.38 2.70 8.15
C ARG A 193 -13.61 1.19 8.07
N LEU A 194 -13.04 0.52 7.07
CA LEU A 194 -13.32 -0.89 6.79
C LEU A 194 -12.59 -1.86 7.72
N ARG A 195 -11.31 -1.61 8.01
CA ARG A 195 -10.47 -2.57 8.74
C ARG A 195 -10.97 -2.89 10.16
N PRO A 196 -11.44 -1.92 10.97
CA PRO A 196 -12.05 -2.24 12.27
C PRO A 196 -13.30 -3.13 12.13
N ALA A 197 -14.16 -2.85 11.16
CA ALA A 197 -15.35 -3.66 10.93
C ALA A 197 -15.03 -5.09 10.47
N GLN A 198 -13.98 -5.26 9.65
CA GLN A 198 -13.45 -6.58 9.29
C GLN A 198 -12.90 -7.33 10.50
N ARG A 199 -12.20 -6.63 11.40
CA ARG A 199 -11.70 -7.22 12.65
C ARG A 199 -12.85 -7.68 13.55
N ASP A 200 -13.87 -6.86 13.73
CA ASP A 200 -15.03 -7.19 14.55
C ASP A 200 -15.82 -8.39 13.97
N LEU A 201 -15.89 -8.49 12.64
CA LEU A 201 -16.45 -9.66 11.94
C LEU A 201 -15.64 -10.94 12.19
N LEU A 202 -14.31 -10.86 12.09
CA LEU A 202 -13.42 -11.98 12.40
C LEU A 202 -13.60 -12.43 13.85
N GLU A 203 -13.68 -11.48 14.78
CA GLU A 203 -13.89 -11.78 16.20
C GLU A 203 -15.21 -12.50 16.46
N ALA A 204 -16.29 -12.04 15.83
CA ALA A 204 -17.61 -12.65 15.98
C ALA A 204 -17.67 -14.10 15.45
N ARG A 205 -16.82 -14.45 14.48
CA ARG A 205 -16.86 -15.76 13.80
C ARG A 205 -15.82 -16.75 14.32
N LEU A 206 -14.61 -16.26 14.55
CA LEU A 206 -13.43 -17.08 14.83
C LEU A 206 -12.82 -16.74 16.20
N GLY A 207 -13.34 -15.72 16.88
CA GLY A 207 -12.71 -15.15 18.07
C GLY A 207 -11.44 -14.36 17.72
N GLN A 208 -10.59 -14.16 18.72
CA GLN A 208 -9.33 -13.42 18.55
C GLN A 208 -8.20 -14.33 18.05
N ASP A 209 -8.46 -15.03 16.94
CA ASP A 209 -7.52 -15.93 16.26
C ASP A 209 -6.32 -15.21 15.64
N LEU A 210 -5.41 -15.92 14.97
CA LEU A 210 -4.19 -15.30 14.44
C LEU A 210 -4.49 -14.24 13.36
N HIS A 211 -5.54 -14.43 12.54
CA HIS A 211 -5.96 -13.42 11.58
C HIS A 211 -6.39 -12.12 12.28
N TRP A 212 -7.19 -12.25 13.34
CA TRP A 212 -7.59 -11.12 14.17
C TRP A 212 -6.37 -10.43 14.78
N GLN A 213 -5.41 -11.18 15.35
CA GLN A 213 -4.21 -10.59 15.97
C GLN A 213 -3.36 -9.80 14.95
N LEU A 214 -3.17 -10.35 13.75
CA LEU A 214 -2.43 -9.68 12.68
C LEU A 214 -3.14 -8.42 12.18
N LEU A 215 -4.46 -8.50 11.99
CA LEU A 215 -5.25 -7.34 11.56
C LEU A 215 -5.27 -6.24 12.64
N ASP A 216 -5.40 -6.60 13.92
CA ASP A 216 -5.35 -5.68 15.04
C ASP A 216 -4.01 -4.96 15.14
N TYR A 217 -2.90 -5.70 14.92
CA TYR A 217 -1.57 -5.10 14.81
C TYR A 217 -1.48 -4.10 13.66
N MET A 218 -1.93 -4.46 12.45
CA MET A 218 -1.88 -3.56 11.30
C MET A 218 -2.75 -2.32 11.46
N ILE A 219 -3.95 -2.45 12.05
CA ILE A 219 -4.81 -1.30 12.40
C ILE A 219 -4.09 -0.38 13.40
N THR A 220 -3.48 -0.96 14.44
CA THR A 220 -2.77 -0.20 15.47
C THR A 220 -1.53 0.50 14.90
N ALA A 221 -0.75 -0.19 14.09
CA ALA A 221 0.43 0.36 13.41
C ALA A 221 0.07 1.53 12.49
N ARG A 222 -0.99 1.37 11.70
CA ARG A 222 -1.53 2.43 10.84
C ARG A 222 -1.97 3.64 11.64
N ARG A 223 -2.75 3.41 12.70
CA ARG A 223 -3.26 4.48 13.55
C ARG A 223 -2.12 5.28 14.19
N ALA A 224 -1.03 4.61 14.55
CA ALA A 224 0.16 5.28 15.08
C ALA A 224 0.81 6.21 14.06
N VAL A 225 1.10 5.74 12.83
CA VAL A 225 1.71 6.61 11.81
C VAL A 225 0.80 7.77 11.42
N GLU A 226 -0.52 7.55 11.32
CA GLU A 226 -1.49 8.61 11.01
C GLU A 226 -1.52 9.71 12.07
N LEU A 227 -1.54 9.33 13.35
CA LEU A 227 -1.56 10.30 14.47
C LEU A 227 -0.22 11.03 14.64
N ILE A 228 0.89 10.36 14.36
CA ILE A 228 2.22 10.98 14.33
C ILE A 228 2.27 12.01 13.20
N ASP A 229 1.88 11.61 11.99
CA ASP A 229 1.88 12.44 10.79
C ASP A 229 0.94 13.67 10.92
N SER A 230 -0.28 13.49 11.45
CA SER A 230 -1.14 14.64 11.80
C SER A 230 -0.53 15.51 12.89
N GLY A 231 0.04 14.89 13.94
CA GLY A 231 0.66 15.61 15.04
C GLY A 231 1.87 16.45 14.59
N VAL A 232 2.67 15.95 13.64
CA VAL A 232 3.79 16.68 13.05
C VAL A 232 3.28 17.85 12.20
N ARG A 233 2.30 17.60 11.32
CA ARG A 233 1.71 18.66 10.48
C ARG A 233 1.09 19.79 11.28
N ASP A 234 0.36 19.44 12.33
CA ASP A 234 -0.37 20.39 13.17
C ASP A 234 0.49 20.94 14.33
N ALA A 235 1.79 20.59 14.37
CA ALA A 235 2.72 20.93 15.45
C ALA A 235 2.17 20.60 16.86
N SER A 236 1.44 19.50 16.98
CA SER A 236 0.75 19.05 18.20
C SER A 236 1.27 17.72 18.76
N LEU A 237 2.20 17.06 18.06
CA LEU A 237 2.83 15.82 18.56
C LEU A 237 3.63 16.10 19.83
N THR A 238 3.45 15.26 20.84
CA THR A 238 4.17 15.35 22.13
C THR A 238 4.87 14.03 22.47
N PRO A 239 5.94 14.03 23.29
CA PRO A 239 6.58 12.80 23.75
C PRO A 239 5.61 11.84 24.44
N LYS A 240 4.65 12.37 25.21
CA LYS A 240 3.62 11.56 25.87
C LYS A 240 2.68 10.88 24.87
N ALA A 241 2.27 11.60 23.83
CA ALA A 241 1.45 11.03 22.76
C ALA A 241 2.23 9.95 22.00
N LEU A 242 3.49 10.22 21.63
CA LEU A 242 4.36 9.27 20.95
C LEU A 242 4.61 8.01 21.80
N ALA A 243 4.82 8.15 23.10
CA ALA A 243 4.97 7.02 24.03
C ALA A 243 3.71 6.15 24.08
N ALA A 244 2.53 6.76 24.11
CA ALA A 244 1.26 6.03 24.12
C ALA A 244 1.04 5.23 22.82
N LEU A 245 1.38 5.82 21.67
CA LEU A 245 1.30 5.15 20.36
C LEU A 245 2.31 4.01 20.27
N THR A 246 3.56 4.24 20.68
CA THR A 246 4.63 3.22 20.71
C THR A 246 4.22 2.03 21.57
N ALA A 247 3.71 2.28 22.79
CA ALA A 247 3.24 1.23 23.68
C ALA A 247 2.01 0.47 23.12
N ALA A 248 1.13 1.14 22.38
CA ALA A 248 0.00 0.46 21.74
C ALA A 248 0.47 -0.52 20.66
N VAL A 249 1.38 -0.07 19.77
CA VAL A 249 1.98 -0.92 18.73
C VAL A 249 2.74 -2.10 19.35
N GLN A 250 3.53 -1.84 20.39
CA GLN A 250 4.27 -2.88 21.11
C GLN A 250 3.33 -3.95 21.69
N ARG A 251 2.29 -3.54 22.42
CA ARG A 251 1.32 -4.47 23.00
C ARG A 251 0.56 -5.29 21.94
N ALA A 252 0.27 -4.72 20.78
CA ALA A 252 -0.35 -5.46 19.68
C ALA A 252 0.62 -6.51 19.11
N ASN A 253 1.90 -6.17 18.94
CA ASN A 253 2.93 -7.12 18.50
C ASN A 253 3.10 -8.27 19.51
N GLU A 254 3.23 -7.94 20.80
CA GLU A 254 3.37 -8.91 21.89
C GLU A 254 2.17 -9.87 22.00
N ARG A 255 0.94 -9.37 21.83
CA ARG A 255 -0.26 -10.23 21.80
C ARG A 255 -0.23 -11.23 20.66
N SER A 256 0.18 -10.80 19.46
CA SER A 256 0.32 -11.72 18.32
C SER A 256 1.36 -12.80 18.58
N ALA A 257 2.52 -12.43 19.15
CA ALA A 257 3.58 -13.36 19.48
C ALA A 257 3.16 -14.37 20.57
N ALA A 258 2.49 -13.90 21.62
CA ALA A 258 1.96 -14.74 22.69
C ALA A 258 0.84 -15.67 22.19
N PHE A 259 0.06 -15.26 21.18
CA PHE A 259 -0.90 -16.14 20.54
C PHE A 259 -0.19 -17.28 19.79
N VAL A 260 0.78 -16.96 18.93
CA VAL A 260 1.54 -17.96 18.16
C VAL A 260 2.26 -18.95 19.08
N GLN A 261 2.77 -18.54 20.24
CA GLN A 261 3.37 -19.44 21.22
C GLN A 261 2.41 -20.51 21.75
N ARG A 262 1.09 -20.23 21.75
CA ARG A 262 0.05 -21.14 22.24
C ARG A 262 -0.53 -22.06 21.16
N ILE A 263 -0.23 -21.84 19.88
CA ILE A 263 -0.69 -22.70 18.78
C ILE A 263 0.04 -24.05 18.86
N PRO A 264 -0.67 -25.18 19.04
CA PRO A 264 -0.08 -26.51 18.96
C PRO A 264 0.26 -26.85 17.51
N ASP A 265 1.31 -27.65 17.28
CA ASP A 265 1.67 -28.20 15.97
C ASP A 265 1.71 -27.17 14.83
N LYS A 266 2.55 -26.15 15.00
CA LYS A 266 2.79 -25.04 14.05
C LYS A 266 3.08 -25.55 12.64
N ASN A 267 2.04 -25.59 11.80
CA ASN A 267 2.15 -25.96 10.40
C ASN A 267 2.51 -24.72 9.56
N LEU A 268 3.72 -24.65 9.02
CA LEU A 268 4.17 -23.52 8.20
C LEU A 268 3.45 -23.40 6.84
N ASN A 269 2.65 -24.40 6.46
CA ASN A 269 1.76 -24.32 5.30
C ASN A 269 0.46 -23.55 5.61
N ASP A 270 0.19 -23.23 6.88
CA ASP A 270 -0.87 -22.30 7.26
C ASP A 270 -0.49 -20.89 6.78
N GLU A 271 -1.29 -20.33 5.87
CA GLU A 271 -1.01 -19.04 5.22
C GLU A 271 -0.89 -17.89 6.23
N THR A 272 -1.65 -17.94 7.32
CA THR A 272 -1.69 -16.91 8.35
C THR A 272 -0.49 -17.01 9.26
N LEU A 273 -0.07 -18.24 9.57
CA LEU A 273 1.18 -18.47 10.29
C LEU A 273 2.39 -18.06 9.43
N HIS A 274 2.37 -18.37 8.14
CA HIS A 274 3.41 -17.93 7.19
C HIS A 274 3.47 -16.40 7.09
N LEU A 275 2.31 -15.74 7.04
CA LEU A 275 2.21 -14.29 7.05
C LEU A 275 2.78 -13.70 8.34
N TRP A 276 2.46 -14.26 9.51
CA TRP A 276 3.04 -13.82 10.78
C TRP A 276 4.57 -13.89 10.78
N TYR A 277 5.15 -15.00 10.32
CA TYR A 277 6.61 -15.14 10.21
C TYR A 277 7.23 -14.13 9.23
N THR A 278 6.56 -13.87 8.10
CA THR A 278 6.97 -12.87 7.12
C THR A 278 6.98 -11.46 7.71
N LEU A 279 6.02 -11.15 8.59
CA LEU A 279 5.85 -9.82 9.16
C LEU A 279 6.77 -9.52 10.35
N ARG A 280 7.38 -10.53 10.97
CA ARG A 280 8.13 -10.34 12.21
C ARG A 280 9.23 -9.29 12.10
N ALA A 281 10.12 -9.46 11.10
CA ALA A 281 11.23 -8.54 10.88
C ALA A 281 10.76 -7.10 10.57
N PRO A 282 9.87 -6.84 9.60
CA PRO A 282 9.41 -5.48 9.34
C PRO A 282 8.59 -4.87 10.50
N ALA A 283 7.87 -5.70 11.29
CA ALA A 283 7.17 -5.24 12.48
C ALA A 283 8.14 -4.78 13.59
N ASP A 284 9.22 -5.54 13.81
CA ASP A 284 10.27 -5.20 14.77
C ASP A 284 11.02 -3.92 14.34
N ASP A 285 11.34 -3.77 13.05
CA ASP A 285 11.96 -2.56 12.51
C ASP A 285 11.08 -1.31 12.68
N TYR A 286 9.77 -1.43 12.45
CA TYR A 286 8.82 -0.34 12.66
C TYR A 286 8.73 0.05 14.14
N LEU A 287 8.63 -0.94 15.04
CA LEU A 287 8.60 -0.68 16.47
C LEU A 287 9.90 -0.02 16.95
N LYS A 288 11.05 -0.47 16.44
CA LYS A 288 12.35 0.12 16.76
C LYS A 288 12.44 1.57 16.32
N ALA A 289 11.90 1.93 15.15
CA ALA A 289 11.87 3.32 14.69
C ALA A 289 11.02 4.21 15.62
N LEU A 290 9.85 3.73 16.05
CA LEU A 290 9.01 4.44 17.03
C LEU A 290 9.74 4.66 18.36
N GLN A 291 10.40 3.62 18.86
CA GLN A 291 11.17 3.67 20.11
C GLN A 291 12.37 4.62 20.00
N SER A 292 13.06 4.63 18.85
CA SER A 292 14.22 5.51 18.61
C SER A 292 13.80 6.97 18.62
N MET A 293 12.74 7.35 17.87
CA MET A 293 12.23 8.72 17.90
C MET A 293 11.82 9.15 19.32
N LEU A 294 11.17 8.27 20.07
CA LEU A 294 10.76 8.57 21.45
C LEU A 294 11.99 8.80 22.34
N GLN A 295 13.00 7.95 22.23
CA GLN A 295 14.24 8.09 22.99
C GLN A 295 14.96 9.39 22.64
N ASP A 296 15.20 9.63 21.35
CA ASP A 296 15.88 10.83 20.86
C ASP A 296 15.13 12.10 21.30
N TRP A 297 13.80 12.08 21.31
CA TRP A 297 13.01 13.21 21.82
C TRP A 297 13.18 13.41 23.33
N LEU A 298 13.14 12.34 24.13
CA LEU A 298 13.35 12.43 25.58
C LEU A 298 14.78 12.88 25.93
N GLU A 299 15.75 12.56 25.09
CA GLU A 299 17.15 12.96 25.19
C GLU A 299 17.41 14.37 24.61
N HIS A 300 16.38 15.07 24.15
CA HIS A 300 16.47 16.42 23.57
C HIS A 300 17.37 16.49 22.32
N ALA A 301 17.30 15.46 21.47
CA ALA A 301 17.97 15.44 20.18
C ALA A 301 17.65 16.69 19.33
N PRO A 302 18.57 17.13 18.45
CA PRO A 302 18.35 18.30 17.62
C PRO A 302 17.15 18.11 16.68
N PRO A 303 16.47 19.20 16.25
CA PRO A 303 15.27 19.10 15.38
C PRO A 303 15.48 18.31 14.09
N GLN A 304 16.70 18.34 13.54
CA GLN A 304 17.04 17.56 12.36
C GLN A 304 16.95 16.05 12.63
N GLN A 305 17.49 15.57 13.75
CA GLN A 305 17.43 14.16 14.15
C GLN A 305 15.98 13.70 14.29
N LEU A 306 15.12 14.49 14.94
CA LEU A 306 13.69 14.17 15.09
C LEU A 306 12.95 14.16 13.74
N SER A 307 13.39 14.97 12.78
CA SER A 307 12.85 14.96 11.41
C SER A 307 13.27 13.70 10.65
N ASP A 308 14.51 13.24 10.84
CA ASP A 308 15.04 12.00 10.27
C ASP A 308 14.31 10.77 10.85
N ASP A 309 14.08 10.76 12.17
CA ASP A 309 13.36 9.69 12.86
C ASP A 309 11.89 9.61 12.42
N TYR A 310 11.22 10.76 12.30
CA TYR A 310 9.88 10.84 11.76
C TYR A 310 9.80 10.23 10.35
N TYR A 311 10.75 10.59 9.49
CA TYR A 311 10.85 10.01 8.15
C TYR A 311 11.07 8.49 8.22
N LEU A 312 11.96 8.01 9.08
CA LEU A 312 12.22 6.58 9.25
C LEU A 312 10.96 5.81 9.67
N ILE A 313 10.16 6.34 10.61
CA ILE A 313 8.90 5.73 11.03
C ILE A 313 7.97 5.51 9.84
N THR A 314 7.77 6.55 9.01
CA THR A 314 6.89 6.45 7.83
C THR A 314 7.39 5.39 6.85
N ARG A 315 8.71 5.32 6.63
CA ARG A 315 9.34 4.35 5.72
C ARG A 315 9.25 2.92 6.23
N ARG A 316 9.45 2.69 7.53
CA ARG A 316 9.32 1.35 8.12
C ARG A 316 7.87 0.88 8.12
N TYR A 317 6.90 1.78 8.31
CA TYR A 317 5.49 1.45 8.14
C TYR A 317 5.15 1.07 6.69
N ASP A 318 5.62 1.82 5.70
CA ASP A 318 5.41 1.50 4.28
C ASP A 318 5.97 0.11 3.92
N ALA A 319 7.16 -0.23 4.44
CA ALA A 319 7.76 -1.55 4.27
C ALA A 319 6.89 -2.65 4.89
N LEU A 320 6.46 -2.45 6.14
CA LEU A 320 5.56 -3.36 6.85
C LEU A 320 4.25 -3.61 6.07
N LEU A 321 3.61 -2.54 5.59
CA LEU A 321 2.39 -2.64 4.80
C LEU A 321 2.62 -3.41 3.49
N SER A 322 3.80 -3.24 2.87
CA SER A 322 4.14 -3.98 1.66
C SER A 322 4.24 -5.48 1.91
N TYR A 323 4.88 -5.92 3.00
CA TYR A 323 4.95 -7.34 3.37
C TYR A 323 3.58 -7.90 3.76
N TYR A 324 2.74 -7.11 4.46
CA TYR A 324 1.39 -7.53 4.83
C TYR A 324 0.49 -7.78 3.63
N ASN A 325 0.56 -6.92 2.61
CA ASN A 325 -0.27 -7.04 1.43
C ASN A 325 0.25 -8.08 0.42
N ARG A 326 1.45 -8.65 0.62
CA ARG A 326 2.08 -9.57 -0.36
C ARG A 326 1.25 -10.80 -0.70
N PRO A 327 0.64 -11.55 0.26
CA PRO A 327 -0.16 -12.72 -0.08
C PRO A 327 -1.34 -12.36 -0.99
N ALA A 328 -2.00 -11.23 -0.72
CA ALA A 328 -3.10 -10.74 -1.55
C ALA A 328 -2.65 -10.39 -2.98
N ARG A 329 -1.38 -10.04 -3.20
CA ARG A 329 -0.83 -9.74 -4.53
C ARG A 329 -0.53 -11.00 -5.36
N ASN A 330 -0.16 -12.10 -4.70
CA ASN A 330 0.23 -13.35 -5.35
C ASN A 330 -0.96 -14.28 -5.62
N ALA A 331 -2.16 -13.90 -5.17
CA ALA A 331 -3.40 -14.63 -5.43
C ALA A 331 -4.05 -14.31 -6.79
N PHE A 332 -3.43 -13.43 -7.60
CA PHE A 332 -3.93 -12.97 -8.90
C PHE A 332 -3.07 -13.43 -10.07
#